data_AF-A0A919AD66-F1
#
_entry.id   AF-A0A919AD66-F1
#
_cell.length_a   1.000
_cell.length_b   1.000
_cell.length_c   1.000
_cell.angle_alpha   90.00
_cell.angle_beta   90.00
_cell.angle_gamma   90.00
#
_symmetry.space_group_name_H-M   'P 1'
#
loop_
_entity.id
_entity.type
_entity.pdbx_description
1 polymer ?
#
loop_
_entity_poly.entity_id
_entity_poly.type
_entity_poly.pdbx_seq_one_letter_code
_entity_poly.pdbx_strand_id
1 'polypeptide(L)'
;MFFENRMRVLGAGILAVGAFAIGVPGVAAAQSQSLTGAARDELRLAPGTTDVVIAAPSGCTARKYTNGLGEATCTSGNGQFRVTITCKRSTGSIYTAQGPWKTPGPNARSARWCGASSDTITYAGVQKTNG
;
A
#
# COMPACT_ATOMS: atom_id res chain seq x y z
N MET A 1 25.80 -41.29 32.75
CA MET A 1 24.39 -41.49 32.33
C MET A 1 24.14 -40.42 31.26
N PHE A 2 24.58 -40.55 29.99
CA PHE A 2 24.06 -41.42 28.92
C PHE A 2 22.53 -41.53 28.93
N PHE A 3 21.86 -40.82 28.02
CA PHE A 3 20.92 -41.43 27.07
C PHE A 3 20.76 -40.53 25.84
N GLU A 4 21.53 -40.89 24.82
CA GLU A 4 21.24 -40.71 23.40
C GLU A 4 19.82 -41.24 23.13
N ASN A 5 18.94 -40.48 22.46
CA ASN A 5 17.82 -41.12 21.78
C ASN A 5 17.71 -40.63 20.34
N ARG A 6 18.09 -41.56 19.47
CA ARG A 6 17.98 -41.53 18.02
C ARG A 6 16.54 -41.81 17.60
N MET A 7 16.11 -41.20 16.51
CA MET A 7 15.19 -41.71 15.48
C MET A 7 15.16 -40.60 14.42
N ARG A 8 15.83 -40.64 13.25
CA ARG A 8 15.90 -41.66 12.18
C ARG A 8 14.53 -42.27 11.86
N VAL A 9 13.80 -41.57 10.98
CA VAL A 9 12.92 -42.21 9.99
C VAL A 9 13.50 -41.89 8.61
N LEU A 10 13.83 -42.97 7.89
CA LEU A 10 14.29 -43.03 6.51
C LEU A 10 13.10 -43.16 5.54
N GLY A 11 13.28 -42.63 4.32
CA GLY A 11 12.66 -43.11 3.07
C GLY A 11 11.30 -42.48 2.73
N ALA A 12 10.99 -42.02 1.52
CA ALA A 12 11.58 -42.23 0.18
C ALA A 12 11.39 -40.93 -0.64
N GLY A 13 12.38 -40.48 -1.43
CA GLY A 13 12.35 -40.59 -2.90
C GLY A 13 11.21 -39.76 -3.52
N ILE A 14 11.46 -38.66 -4.23
CA ILE A 14 11.94 -38.67 -5.63
C ILE A 14 12.39 -37.25 -6.04
N LEU A 15 13.40 -37.23 -6.91
CA LEU A 15 14.02 -36.11 -7.62
C LEU A 15 13.05 -35.14 -8.31
N ALA A 16 13.38 -33.84 -8.27
CA ALA A 16 13.42 -32.94 -9.43
C ALA A 16 14.19 -31.67 -8.99
N VAL A 17 15.51 -31.60 -9.16
CA VAL A 17 16.19 -30.88 -10.27
C VAL A 17 15.41 -29.68 -10.78
N GLY A 18 15.91 -28.46 -10.50
CA GLY A 18 15.44 -27.28 -11.22
C GLY A 18 15.78 -25.93 -10.59
N ALA A 19 17.00 -25.47 -10.85
CA ALA A 19 17.41 -24.07 -10.94
C ALA A 19 17.23 -23.14 -9.71
N PHE A 20 18.33 -23.00 -8.96
CA PHE A 20 18.66 -21.78 -8.23
C PHE A 20 18.75 -20.58 -9.19
N ALA A 21 17.93 -19.56 -8.98
CA ALA A 21 18.17 -18.21 -9.48
C ALA A 21 18.45 -17.30 -8.28
N ILE A 22 19.74 -17.10 -8.00
CA ILE A 22 20.25 -16.03 -7.14
C ILE A 22 20.70 -14.91 -8.09
N GLY A 23 20.15 -13.70 -7.99
CA GLY A 23 20.69 -12.56 -8.75
C GLY A 23 19.76 -11.36 -8.93
N VAL A 24 19.77 -10.45 -7.94
CA VAL A 24 19.79 -8.96 -7.96
C VAL A 24 19.05 -8.12 -9.05
N PRO A 25 18.63 -6.89 -8.70
CA PRO A 25 17.49 -6.16 -9.26
C PRO A 25 17.87 -5.26 -10.44
N GLY A 26 16.91 -4.92 -11.29
CA GLY A 26 17.13 -3.89 -12.28
C GLY A 26 15.99 -3.67 -13.26
N VAL A 27 15.42 -2.47 -13.16
CA VAL A 27 14.92 -1.61 -14.24
C VAL A 27 13.66 -2.03 -15.03
N ALA A 28 12.71 -1.08 -15.02
CA ALA A 28 11.49 -1.04 -15.79
C ALA A 28 11.72 -1.15 -17.30
N ALA A 29 10.83 -1.87 -17.97
CA ALA A 29 10.45 -1.56 -19.35
C ALA A 29 9.00 -1.98 -19.57
N ALA A 30 8.14 -0.97 -19.76
CA ALA A 30 6.80 -1.14 -20.29
C ALA A 30 6.87 -1.87 -21.65
N GLN A 31 6.06 -2.90 -21.84
CA GLN A 31 5.86 -3.50 -23.16
C GLN A 31 4.36 -3.49 -23.47
N SER A 32 3.96 -2.44 -24.17
CA SER A 32 2.70 -2.36 -24.90
C SER A 32 2.72 -3.43 -25.99
N GLN A 33 1.94 -4.50 -25.83
CA GLN A 33 1.77 -5.51 -26.86
C GLN A 33 0.42 -5.33 -27.55
N SER A 34 0.52 -4.89 -28.80
CA SER A 34 -0.53 -4.61 -29.76
C SER A 34 -1.39 -5.85 -30.05
N LEU A 35 -2.70 -5.73 -29.83
CA LEU A 35 -3.69 -6.74 -30.21
C LEU A 35 -3.93 -6.70 -31.73
N THR A 36 -3.22 -7.54 -32.46
CA THR A 36 -3.61 -7.93 -33.83
C THR A 36 -4.44 -9.20 -33.71
N GLY A 37 -5.71 -9.11 -34.09
CA GLY A 37 -6.73 -10.10 -33.72
C GLY A 37 -6.66 -11.43 -34.46
N ALA A 38 -7.46 -12.37 -33.97
CA ALA A 38 -8.31 -13.25 -34.77
C ALA A 38 -9.14 -14.16 -33.84
N ALA A 39 -10.42 -14.26 -34.16
CA ALA A 39 -11.35 -15.36 -33.90
C ALA A 39 -11.59 -15.82 -32.45
N ARG A 40 -12.80 -15.58 -31.91
CA ARG A 40 -14.04 -16.38 -32.04
C ARG A 40 -13.95 -17.70 -31.29
N ASP A 41 -14.98 -17.93 -30.49
CA ASP A 41 -15.37 -19.24 -29.98
C ASP A 41 -14.42 -19.81 -28.93
N GLU A 42 -14.82 -19.71 -27.66
CA GLU A 42 -15.08 -20.88 -26.82
C GLU A 42 -15.52 -20.36 -25.45
N LEU A 43 -16.82 -20.51 -25.21
CA LEU A 43 -17.45 -20.46 -23.91
C LEU A 43 -16.82 -21.54 -23.01
N ARG A 44 -15.70 -21.23 -22.37
CA ARG A 44 -15.17 -21.98 -21.24
C ARG A 44 -15.06 -21.03 -20.06
N LEU A 45 -16.02 -21.16 -19.14
CA LEU A 45 -15.89 -20.68 -17.77
C LEU A 45 -14.57 -21.23 -17.20
N ALA A 46 -13.50 -20.44 -17.26
CA ALA A 46 -12.32 -20.65 -16.44
C ALA A 46 -12.64 -20.08 -15.04
N PRO A 47 -12.69 -20.90 -13.98
CA PRO A 47 -12.83 -20.37 -12.64
C PRO A 47 -11.52 -19.69 -12.24
N GLY A 48 -11.59 -18.40 -11.91
CA GLY A 48 -10.74 -17.86 -10.86
C GLY A 48 -9.45 -17.15 -11.27
N THR A 49 -9.46 -16.29 -12.29
CA THR A 49 -8.71 -15.03 -12.12
C THR A 49 -9.62 -14.06 -11.40
N THR A 50 -9.70 -14.17 -10.08
CA THR A 50 -10.14 -13.03 -9.26
C THR A 50 -9.10 -11.95 -9.53
N ASP A 51 -9.42 -11.05 -10.45
CA ASP A 51 -8.77 -9.75 -10.52
C ASP A 51 -8.81 -9.23 -9.08
N VAL A 52 -7.65 -9.18 -8.43
CA VAL A 52 -7.54 -8.54 -7.13
C VAL A 52 -7.76 -7.08 -7.45
N VAL A 53 -9.03 -6.67 -7.47
CA VAL A 53 -9.39 -5.26 -7.45
C VAL A 53 -8.82 -4.78 -6.12
N ILE A 54 -7.63 -4.18 -6.20
CA ILE A 54 -7.00 -3.54 -5.05
C ILE A 54 -7.85 -2.31 -4.79
N ALA A 55 -8.93 -2.52 -4.03
CA ALA A 55 -9.91 -1.51 -3.74
C ALA A 55 -9.19 -0.33 -3.08
N ALA A 56 -9.24 0.84 -3.70
CA ALA A 56 -8.63 2.03 -3.13
C ALA A 56 -9.18 2.32 -1.72
N PRO A 57 -8.40 2.98 -0.84
CA PRO A 57 -8.86 3.34 0.50
C PRO A 57 -10.20 4.08 0.45
N SER A 58 -11.16 3.59 1.22
CA SER A 58 -12.55 4.05 1.21
C SER A 58 -12.99 4.49 2.61
N GLY A 59 -14.11 5.24 2.68
CA GLY A 59 -14.58 5.83 3.94
C GLY A 59 -13.60 6.86 4.52
N CYS A 60 -12.89 7.59 3.64
CA CYS A 60 -11.84 8.50 4.07
C CYS A 60 -12.39 9.85 4.48
N THR A 61 -11.97 10.34 5.64
CA THR A 61 -12.33 11.67 6.15
C THR A 61 -11.06 12.44 6.47
N ALA A 62 -11.03 13.73 6.13
CA ALA A 62 -9.99 14.66 6.58
C ALA A 62 -10.59 15.69 7.53
N ARG A 63 -9.84 16.06 8.57
CA ARG A 63 -10.21 17.07 9.56
C ARG A 63 -9.06 18.04 9.73
N LYS A 64 -9.39 19.32 9.92
CA LYS A 64 -8.45 20.35 10.35
C LYS A 64 -8.85 20.85 11.73
N TYR A 65 -7.86 21.08 12.57
CA TYR A 65 -8.03 21.60 13.91
C TYR A 65 -7.42 23.00 13.97
N THR A 66 -8.03 23.86 14.80
CA THR A 66 -7.63 25.27 14.94
C THR A 66 -6.24 25.45 15.52
N ASN A 67 -5.72 24.43 16.21
CA ASN A 67 -4.37 24.40 16.77
C ASN A 67 -3.27 24.07 15.73
N GLY A 68 -3.59 23.92 14.45
CA GLY A 68 -2.59 23.61 13.42
C GLY A 68 -2.30 22.12 13.25
N LEU A 69 -3.18 21.25 13.74
CA LEU A 69 -3.20 19.81 13.48
C LEU A 69 -4.17 19.46 12.35
N GLY A 70 -3.73 18.65 11.38
CA GLY A 70 -4.63 18.05 10.40
C GLY A 70 -4.54 16.54 10.45
N GLU A 71 -5.67 15.90 10.19
CA GLU A 71 -5.84 14.47 10.36
C GLU A 71 -6.62 13.89 9.19
N ALA A 72 -6.27 12.65 8.86
CA ALA A 72 -7.00 11.82 7.95
C ALA A 72 -7.27 10.46 8.61
N THR A 73 -8.43 9.90 8.33
CA THR A 73 -8.80 8.52 8.64
C THR A 73 -9.36 7.88 7.38
N CYS A 74 -9.20 6.57 7.22
CA CYS A 74 -9.87 5.75 6.21
C CYS A 74 -10.27 4.44 6.89
N THR A 75 -11.52 4.02 6.72
CA THR A 75 -12.08 2.89 7.48
C THR A 75 -11.90 1.54 6.79
N SER A 76 -11.79 1.51 5.46
CA SER A 76 -11.73 0.27 4.68
C SER A 76 -10.92 0.45 3.37
N GLY A 77 -10.75 -0.66 2.65
CA GLY A 77 -9.99 -0.72 1.39
C GLY A 77 -8.56 -1.23 1.59
N ASN A 78 -7.90 -1.48 0.47
CA ASN A 78 -6.50 -1.89 0.38
C ASN A 78 -5.62 -0.68 0.04
N GLY A 79 -4.31 -0.83 0.22
CA GLY A 79 -3.33 0.25 -0.01
C GLY A 79 -3.07 1.10 1.22
N GLN A 80 -2.66 2.35 1.00
CA GLN A 80 -2.25 3.26 2.07
C GLN A 80 -2.87 4.65 1.89
N PHE A 81 -3.07 5.34 3.00
CA PHE A 81 -3.53 6.72 3.01
C PHE A 81 -2.66 7.57 3.94
N ARG A 82 -2.62 8.88 3.68
CA ARG A 82 -2.01 9.87 4.58
C ARG A 82 -2.78 11.18 4.55
N VAL A 83 -2.65 11.97 5.61
CA VAL A 83 -3.11 13.35 5.57
C VAL A 83 -2.12 14.22 4.78
N THR A 84 -2.66 15.10 3.94
CA THR A 84 -1.92 16.22 3.36
C THR A 84 -2.55 17.51 3.86
N ILE A 85 -1.74 18.37 4.47
CA ILE A 85 -2.18 19.66 4.99
C ILE A 85 -1.46 20.79 4.26
N THR A 86 -2.15 21.92 4.13
CA THR A 86 -1.55 23.18 3.70
C THR A 86 -1.52 24.12 4.89
N CYS A 87 -0.33 24.60 5.22
CA CYS A 87 -0.05 25.50 6.31
C CYS A 87 0.28 26.89 5.77
N LYS A 88 -0.20 27.92 6.45
CA LYS A 88 0.18 29.32 6.23
C LYS A 88 0.97 29.82 7.44
N ARG A 89 2.17 30.32 7.19
CA ARG A 89 3.01 30.99 8.20
C ARG A 89 2.45 32.36 8.55
N SER A 90 2.78 32.85 9.74
CA SER A 90 2.49 34.23 10.14
C SER A 90 3.06 35.28 9.17
N THR A 91 4.19 34.97 8.52
CA THR A 91 4.81 35.78 7.47
C THR A 91 4.03 35.79 6.15
N GLY A 92 2.97 34.98 6.03
CA GLY A 92 2.14 34.85 4.83
C GLY A 92 2.56 33.72 3.88
N SER A 93 3.73 33.11 4.06
CA SER A 93 4.20 32.00 3.21
C SER A 93 3.33 30.75 3.38
N ILE A 94 3.02 30.08 2.28
CA ILE A 94 2.21 28.85 2.26
C ILE A 94 3.11 27.66 1.94
N TYR A 95 2.95 26.55 2.66
CA TYR A 95 3.66 25.31 2.39
C TYR A 95 2.79 24.09 2.68
N THR A 96 3.10 22.96 2.06
CA THR A 96 2.41 21.69 2.28
C THR A 96 3.20 20.79 3.21
N ALA A 97 2.51 20.11 4.10
CA ALA A 97 3.09 19.07 4.96
C ALA A 97 2.26 17.80 4.86
N GLN A 98 2.94 16.66 5.02
CA GLN A 98 2.33 15.35 4.85
C GLN A 98 2.53 14.52 6.13
N GLY A 99 1.48 13.80 6.50
CA GLY A 99 1.54 12.81 7.57
C GLY A 99 2.16 11.49 7.10
N PRO A 100 2.34 10.54 8.02
CA PRO A 100 2.80 9.20 7.69
C PRO A 100 1.75 8.45 6.87
N TRP A 101 2.19 7.59 5.95
CA TRP A 101 1.33 6.61 5.31
C TRP A 101 0.85 5.57 6.33
N LYS A 102 -0.43 5.22 6.25
CA LYS A 102 -1.11 4.27 7.14
C LYS A 102 -2.02 3.37 6.31
N THR A 103 -2.15 2.12 6.73
CA THR A 103 -3.12 1.18 6.16
C THR A 103 -4.52 1.51 6.70
N PRO A 104 -5.59 1.49 5.87
CA PRO A 104 -6.97 1.71 6.32
C PRO A 104 -7.41 0.75 7.44
N GLY A 105 -8.31 1.22 8.29
CA GLY A 105 -8.87 0.43 9.38
C GLY A 105 -9.66 1.29 10.38
N PRO A 106 -10.46 0.68 11.27
CA PRO A 106 -11.37 1.40 12.17
C PRO A 106 -10.66 2.39 13.11
N ASN A 107 -9.39 2.13 13.43
CA ASN A 107 -8.55 3.00 14.27
C ASN A 107 -7.37 3.62 13.51
N ALA A 108 -7.35 3.50 12.18
CA ALA A 108 -6.25 4.01 11.37
C ALA A 108 -6.35 5.54 11.25
N ARG A 109 -5.31 6.23 11.72
CA ARG A 109 -5.22 7.68 11.70
C ARG A 109 -3.85 8.13 11.24
N SER A 110 -3.83 9.00 10.23
CA SER A 110 -2.65 9.73 9.79
C SER A 110 -2.82 11.18 10.22
N ALA A 111 -1.85 11.72 10.95
CA ALA A 111 -1.91 13.06 11.52
C ALA A 111 -0.62 13.82 11.24
N ARG A 112 -0.73 15.13 11.04
CA ARG A 112 0.41 16.02 10.86
C ARG A 112 0.13 17.39 11.43
N TRP A 113 1.13 17.95 12.10
CA TRP A 113 1.15 19.34 12.53
C TRP A 113 1.85 20.21 11.50
N CYS A 114 1.44 21.48 11.45
CA CYS A 114 2.30 22.51 10.86
C CYS A 114 3.64 22.59 11.62
N GLY A 115 4.69 23.02 10.92
CA GLY A 115 6.06 23.02 11.43
C GLY A 115 6.30 23.98 12.59
N ALA A 116 5.63 25.13 12.63
CA ALA A 116 5.67 26.06 13.75
C ALA A 116 4.30 26.18 14.44
N SER A 117 4.31 26.46 15.74
CA SER A 117 3.09 26.63 16.55
C SER A 117 2.27 27.86 16.21
N SER A 118 2.87 28.85 15.52
CA SER A 118 2.18 30.04 15.02
C SER A 118 1.57 29.86 13.62
N ASP A 119 1.82 28.72 12.97
CA ASP A 119 1.30 28.45 11.63
C ASP A 119 -0.17 28.00 11.70
N THR A 120 -0.97 28.42 10.73
CA THR A 120 -2.39 28.05 10.64
C THR A 120 -2.64 27.08 9.50
N ILE A 121 -3.48 26.07 9.71
CA ILE A 121 -3.93 25.19 8.62
C ILE A 121 -5.00 25.89 7.78
N THR A 122 -4.75 26.00 6.49
CA THR A 122 -5.72 26.50 5.52
C THR A 122 -6.52 25.37 4.87
N TYR A 123 -5.88 24.21 4.65
CA TYR A 123 -6.47 23.05 3.99
C TYR A 123 -5.99 21.73 4.61
N ALA A 124 -6.87 20.73 4.65
CA ALA A 124 -6.55 19.35 4.98
C ALA A 124 -7.28 18.41 4.01
N GLY A 125 -6.56 17.42 3.48
CA GLY A 125 -7.08 16.43 2.55
C GLY A 125 -6.47 15.06 2.78
N VAL A 126 -7.06 14.05 2.15
CA VAL A 126 -6.55 12.67 2.19
C VAL A 126 -5.85 12.37 0.89
N GLN A 127 -4.59 11.97 0.97
CA GLN A 127 -3.89 11.36 -0.15
C GLN A 127 -3.95 9.84 -0.01
N LYS A 128 -4.22 9.16 -1.12
CA LYS A 128 -4.39 7.70 -1.19
C LYS A 128 -3.42 7.12 -2.21
N THR A 129 -3.01 5.89 -2.00
CA THR A 129 -2.29 5.09 -2.98
C THR A 129 -2.81 3.65 -2.93
N ASN A 130 -2.89 3.02 -4.11
CA ASN A 130 -3.29 1.62 -4.21
C ASN A 130 -2.11 0.74 -3.78
N GLY A 131 -2.42 -0.37 -3.11
CA GLY A 131 -1.44 -1.38 -2.69
C GLY A 131 -1.00 -2.28 -3.83
#